data_AF-A0A7V7C2C6-F1
#
_entry.id   AF-A0A7V7C2C6-F1
#
_cell.length_a   1.000
_cell.length_b   1.000
_cell.length_c   1.000
_cell.angle_alpha   90.00
_cell.angle_beta   90.00
_cell.angle_gamma   90.00
#
_symmetry.space_group_name_H-M   'P 1'
#
loop_
_entity.id
_entity.type
_entity.pdbx_description
1 polymer ?
#
loop_
_entity_poly.entity_id
_entity_poly.type
_entity_poly.pdbx_seq_one_letter_code
_entity_poly.pdbx_strand_id
1 'polypeptide(L)'
;MRTPSRPPLDGLKKRLDRSRADKARLPRDGFLRETFVLPRRAARDKAREWFERFPRQAYWTEIESWSERPGDVIEFTMRRLPAAD
;
A
#
# COMPACT_ATOMS: atom_id res chain seq x y z
N MET A 1 9.84 -11.58 -40.33
CA MET A 1 8.90 -10.87 -39.45
C MET A 1 8.81 -11.60 -38.12
N ARG A 2 8.79 -10.83 -37.00
CA ARG A 2 8.02 -11.03 -35.74
C ARG A 2 8.21 -12.34 -34.95
N THR A 3 8.49 -12.36 -33.64
CA THR A 3 8.29 -11.42 -32.51
C THR A 3 9.26 -11.75 -31.36
N PRO A 4 9.72 -10.78 -30.54
CA PRO A 4 10.54 -11.05 -29.37
C PRO A 4 9.73 -11.72 -28.25
N SER A 5 10.30 -12.78 -27.66
CA SER A 5 9.78 -13.46 -26.47
C SER A 5 9.72 -12.52 -25.27
N ARG A 6 8.60 -12.61 -24.54
CA ARG A 6 8.30 -11.88 -23.30
C ARG A 6 9.50 -11.88 -22.33
N PRO A 7 9.89 -10.72 -21.76
CA PRO A 7 11.00 -10.66 -20.83
C PRO A 7 10.69 -11.42 -19.52
N PRO A 8 11.68 -12.07 -18.89
CA PRO A 8 11.48 -12.93 -17.71
C PRO A 8 11.17 -12.10 -16.45
N LEU A 9 10.17 -12.55 -15.71
CA LEU A 9 9.58 -11.91 -14.52
C LEU A 9 10.50 -11.92 -13.27
N ASP A 10 11.72 -12.45 -13.37
CA ASP A 10 12.63 -12.64 -12.22
C ASP A 10 13.27 -11.32 -11.73
N GLY A 11 13.55 -10.39 -12.64
CA GLY A 11 14.09 -9.06 -12.31
C GLY A 11 13.11 -8.16 -11.54
N LEU A 12 11.82 -8.50 -11.54
CA LEU A 12 10.78 -7.74 -10.84
C LEU A 12 10.76 -8.07 -9.33
N LYS A 13 11.08 -9.31 -8.95
CA LYS A 13 11.14 -9.75 -7.54
C LYS A 13 12.31 -9.13 -6.79
N LYS A 14 13.50 -9.07 -7.41
CA LYS A 14 14.70 -8.45 -6.84
C LYS A 14 14.57 -6.93 -6.67
N ARG A 15 13.80 -6.26 -7.52
CA ARG A 15 13.50 -4.82 -7.38
C ARG A 15 12.47 -4.53 -6.29
N LEU A 16 11.48 -5.42 -6.11
CA LEU A 16 10.50 -5.27 -5.01
C LEU A 16 11.15 -5.51 -3.64
N ASP A 17 12.08 -6.46 -3.55
CA ASP A 17 12.86 -6.71 -2.33
C ASP A 17 13.79 -5.52 -1.99
N ARG A 18 14.47 -4.95 -3.00
CA ARG A 18 15.27 -3.73 -2.83
C ARG A 18 14.43 -2.49 -2.49
N SER A 19 13.21 -2.39 -3.01
CA SER A 19 12.27 -1.31 -2.66
C SER A 19 11.70 -1.47 -1.23
N ARG A 20 11.57 -2.71 -0.73
CA ARG A 20 11.30 -2.98 0.69
C ARG A 20 12.51 -2.71 1.59
N ALA A 21 13.73 -2.91 1.11
CA ALA A 21 14.95 -2.51 1.82
C ALA A 21 15.12 -0.99 1.84
N ASP A 22 14.71 -0.27 0.79
CA ASP A 22 14.73 1.20 0.73
C ASP A 22 13.63 1.86 1.59
N LYS A 23 12.57 1.11 1.96
CA LYS A 23 11.67 1.50 3.07
C LYS A 23 12.39 1.59 4.42
N ALA A 24 13.60 1.05 4.59
CA ALA A 24 14.42 1.30 5.77
C ALA A 24 14.98 2.74 5.84
N ARG A 25 14.75 3.56 4.80
CA ARG A 25 15.02 5.01 4.76
C ARG A 25 13.75 5.86 4.95
N LEU A 26 12.68 5.31 5.53
CA LEU A 26 11.50 6.08 5.95
C LEU A 26 11.91 7.23 6.92
N PRO A 27 11.33 8.43 6.81
CA PRO A 27 11.47 9.48 7.81
C PRO A 27 11.03 8.99 9.21
N ARG A 28 11.68 9.54 10.25
CA ARG A 28 11.68 9.12 11.67
C ARG A 28 10.33 9.28 12.41
N ASP A 29 9.19 9.34 11.74
CA ASP A 29 7.91 9.70 12.36
C ASP A 29 7.21 8.55 13.08
N GLY A 30 7.69 7.31 12.99
CA GLY A 30 7.15 6.16 13.74
C GLY A 30 5.86 5.54 13.18
N PHE A 31 5.34 6.02 12.05
CA PHE A 31 4.12 5.49 11.42
C PHE A 31 4.40 4.33 10.45
N LEU A 32 3.65 3.23 10.62
CA LEU A 32 3.53 2.14 9.67
C LEU A 32 2.64 2.54 8.50
N ARG A 33 3.08 2.25 7.28
CA ARG A 33 2.35 2.59 6.04
C ARG A 33 2.13 1.36 5.19
N GLU A 34 0.88 1.08 4.83
CA GLU A 34 0.51 -0.03 3.97
C GLU A 34 -0.31 0.46 2.76
N THR A 35 0.12 0.09 1.55
CA THR A 35 -0.51 0.52 0.29
C THR A 35 -1.33 -0.62 -0.29
N PHE A 36 -2.57 -0.31 -0.68
CA PHE A 36 -3.53 -1.23 -1.27
C PHE A 36 -3.96 -0.75 -2.65
N VAL A 37 -4.18 -1.69 -3.56
CA VAL A 37 -4.71 -1.45 -4.90
C VAL A 37 -5.90 -2.37 -5.10
N LEU A 38 -7.11 -1.82 -4.99
CA LEU A 38 -8.35 -2.59 -4.97
C LEU A 38 -9.45 -1.87 -5.78
N PRO A 39 -10.42 -2.59 -6.36
CA PRO A 39 -11.61 -1.96 -6.95
C PRO A 39 -12.29 -1.00 -5.98
N ARG A 40 -12.95 0.07 -6.45
CA ARG A 40 -13.50 1.15 -5.62
C ARG A 40 -14.39 0.64 -4.49
N ARG A 41 -15.25 -0.35 -4.76
CA ARG A 41 -16.08 -0.99 -3.72
C ARG A 41 -15.23 -1.72 -2.68
N ALA A 42 -14.28 -2.53 -3.13
CA ALA A 42 -13.39 -3.28 -2.24
C ALA A 42 -12.41 -2.38 -1.46
N ALA A 43 -11.97 -1.27 -2.04
CA ALA A 43 -11.13 -0.29 -1.36
C ALA A 43 -11.86 0.37 -0.19
N ARG A 44 -13.15 0.71 -0.36
CA ARG A 44 -13.99 1.23 0.72
C ARG A 44 -14.18 0.21 1.84
N ASP A 45 -14.45 -1.04 1.46
CA ASP A 45 -14.63 -2.14 2.41
C ASP A 45 -13.33 -2.41 3.19
N LYS A 46 -12.19 -2.42 2.49
CA LYS A 46 -10.87 -2.60 3.08
C LYS A 46 -10.48 -1.47 4.02
N ALA A 47 -10.74 -0.22 3.62
CA ALA A 47 -10.51 0.94 4.47
C ALA A 47 -11.36 0.84 5.75
N ARG A 48 -12.63 0.45 5.63
CA ARG A 48 -13.52 0.25 6.78
C ARG A 48 -12.99 -0.84 7.73
N GLU A 49 -12.67 -2.03 7.20
CA GLU A 49 -12.07 -3.12 7.99
C GLU A 49 -10.82 -2.66 8.73
N TRP A 50 -10.01 -1.82 8.07
CA TRP A 50 -8.79 -1.29 8.66
C TRP A 50 -9.06 -0.31 9.79
N PHE A 51 -10.06 0.57 9.66
CA PHE A 51 -10.49 1.46 10.74
C PHE A 51 -11.17 0.71 11.89
N GLU A 52 -11.87 -0.39 11.61
CA GLU A 52 -12.49 -1.25 12.64
C GLU A 52 -11.42 -2.03 13.42
N ARG A 53 -10.40 -2.55 12.73
CA ARG A 53 -9.28 -3.28 13.35
C ARG A 53 -8.28 -2.37 14.07
N PHE A 54 -8.03 -1.19 13.50
CA PHE A 54 -7.08 -0.21 14.02
C PHE A 54 -7.80 1.14 14.15
N PRO A 55 -8.58 1.36 15.21
CA PRO A 55 -9.31 2.60 15.39
C PRO A 55 -8.37 3.79 15.44
N ARG A 56 -8.74 4.89 14.75
CA ARG A 56 -7.94 6.13 14.67
C ARG A 56 -7.57 6.68 16.05
N GLN A 57 -8.44 6.51 17.04
CA GLN A 57 -8.22 7.02 18.40
C GLN A 57 -7.02 6.36 19.08
N ALA A 58 -6.89 5.04 18.94
CA ALA A 58 -5.81 4.28 19.57
C ALA A 58 -4.54 4.25 18.69
N TYR A 59 -4.70 4.12 17.38
CA TYR A 59 -3.58 3.87 16.46
C TYR A 59 -3.26 5.03 15.53
N TRP A 60 -3.96 6.17 15.65
CA TRP A 60 -3.82 7.30 14.71
C TRP A 60 -3.89 6.87 13.24
N THR A 61 -4.73 5.86 12.99
CA THR A 61 -4.95 5.29 11.67
C THR A 61 -5.59 6.32 10.75
N GLU A 62 -5.00 6.58 9.59
CA GLU A 62 -5.47 7.53 8.59
C GLU A 62 -5.12 7.09 7.17
N ILE A 63 -5.82 7.63 6.17
CA ILE A 63 -5.43 7.47 4.77
C ILE A 63 -4.43 8.59 4.45
N GLU A 64 -3.18 8.23 4.16
CA GLU A 64 -2.12 9.20 3.82
C GLU A 64 -2.28 9.73 2.39
N SER A 65 -2.62 8.86 1.44
CA SER A 65 -2.80 9.22 0.04
C SER A 65 -3.75 8.24 -0.64
N TRP A 66 -4.59 8.71 -1.55
CA TRP A 66 -5.43 7.87 -2.40
C TRP A 66 -5.48 8.44 -3.83
N SER A 67 -5.56 7.55 -4.81
CA SER A 67 -5.61 7.89 -6.23
C SER A 67 -6.49 6.89 -6.98
N GLU A 68 -7.32 7.41 -7.89
CA GLU A 68 -8.15 6.59 -8.76
C GLU A 68 -7.36 6.16 -10.00
N ARG A 69 -7.40 4.86 -10.29
CA ARG A 69 -6.77 4.22 -11.44
C ARG A 69 -7.84 3.89 -12.48
N PRO A 70 -7.47 3.80 -13.77
CA PRO A 70 -8.40 3.35 -14.81
C PRO A 70 -8.93 1.94 -14.50
N GLY A 71 -10.22 1.72 -14.74
CA GLY A 71 -10.88 0.44 -14.48
C GLY A 71 -11.54 0.32 -13.10
N ASP A 72 -12.00 1.42 -12.50
CA ASP A 72 -12.68 1.47 -11.19
C ASP A 72 -11.81 0.92 -10.05
N VAL A 73 -10.50 1.15 -10.12
CA VAL A 73 -9.54 0.71 -9.10
C VAL A 73 -9.05 1.92 -8.31
N ILE A 74 -8.90 1.76 -7.00
CA ILE A 74 -8.38 2.77 -6.08
C ILE A 74 -7.07 2.25 -5.51
N GLU A 75 -6.03 3.05 -5.66
CA GLU A 75 -4.75 2.88 -4.98
C GLU A 75 -4.74 3.81 -3.77
N PHE A 76 -4.64 3.27 -2.56
CA PHE A 76 -4.61 4.07 -1.33
C PHE A 76 -3.56 3.55 -0.36
N THR A 77 -2.97 4.47 0.40
CA THR A 77 -1.98 4.18 1.44
C THR A 77 -2.59 4.50 2.80
N MET A 78 -2.72 3.49 3.64
CA MET A 78 -3.06 3.62 5.05
C MET A 78 -1.79 3.91 5.86
N ARG A 79 -1.88 4.81 6.82
CA ARG A 79 -0.87 5.04 7.86
C ARG A 79 -1.46 4.75 9.24
N ARG A 80 -0.66 4.22 10.16
CA ARG A 80 -1.02 4.01 11.57
C ARG A 80 0.22 3.93 12.46
N LEU A 81 0.05 4.05 13.76
CA LEU A 81 1.07 3.75 14.75
C LEU A 81 1.21 2.22 14.93
N PRO A 82 2.42 1.74 15.26
CA PRO A 82 2.68 0.32 15.54
C PRO A 82 2.04 -0.13 16.87
N ALA A 83 1.98 0.77 17.85
CA ALA A 83 1.38 0.55 19.16
C ALA A 83 0.18 1.49 19.36
N ALA A 84 -0.75 1.05 20.21
CA ALA A 84 -1.78 1.95 20.73
C ALA A 84 -1.15 2.83 21.82
N ASP A 85 -1.48 4.12 21.81
CA ASP A 85 -1.18 5.05 22.91
C ASP A 85 -2.13 4.80 24.10
#